data_AF-A0A9D6VCH7-F1
#
_entry.id   AF-A0A9D6VCH7-F1
#
_cell.length_a   1.000
_cell.length_b   1.000
_cell.length_c   1.000
_cell.angle_alpha   90.00
_cell.angle_beta   90.00
_cell.angle_gamma   90.00
#
_symmetry.space_group_name_H-M   'P 1'
#
loop_
_entity.id
_entity.type
_entity.pdbx_description
1 polymer ?
#
loop_
_entity_poly.entity_id
_entity_poly.type
_entity_poly.pdbx_seq_one_letter_code
_entity_poly.pdbx_strand_id
1 'polypeptide(L)' 'GIRPGDLVGAIANEVKVNSNVIGAIEIEDRFSIVDVPESLAARIIDLLGRARIKGRKVPVRLFR' A
#
# COMPACT_ATOMS: atom_id res chain seq x y z
N GLY A 1 14.21 -3.77 -7.09
CA GLY A 1 13.16 -2.72 -7.14
C GLY A 1 11.86 -3.25 -6.58
N ILE A 2 10.95 -2.35 -6.22
CA ILE A 2 9.55 -2.69 -5.89
C ILE A 2 8.79 -2.78 -7.20
N ARG A 3 7.93 -3.80 -7.33
CA ARG A 3 7.00 -3.96 -8.46
C ARG A 3 5.57 -3.69 -7.98
N PRO A 4 4.62 -3.34 -8.86
CA PRO A 4 3.23 -3.11 -8.47
C PRO A 4 2.63 -4.30 -7.72
N GLY A 5 2.91 -5.53 -8.18
CA GLY A 5 2.45 -6.75 -7.52
C GLY A 5 2.97 -6.95 -6.09
N ASP A 6 4.16 -6.42 -5.76
CA ASP A 6 4.67 -6.46 -4.38
C ASP A 6 3.82 -5.56 -3.46
N LEU A 7 3.41 -4.39 -3.96
CA LEU A 7 2.56 -3.46 -3.22
C LEU A 7 1.14 -4.02 -3.08
N VAL A 8 0.55 -4.52 -4.16
CA VAL A 8 -0.77 -5.18 -4.15
C VAL A 8 -0.80 -6.30 -3.12
N GLY A 9 0.18 -7.21 -3.16
CA GLY A 9 0.26 -8.33 -2.24
C GLY A 9 0.44 -7.88 -0.79
N ALA A 10 1.30 -6.91 -0.52
CA ALA A 10 1.50 -6.39 0.83
C ALA A 10 0.22 -5.76 1.39
N ILE A 11 -0.44 -4.88 0.64
CA ILE A 11 -1.66 -4.18 1.07
C ILE A 11 -2.81 -5.19 1.27
N ALA A 12 -3.04 -6.07 0.30
CA ALA A 12 -4.11 -7.06 0.35
C ALA A 12 -3.94 -8.02 1.55
N ASN A 13 -2.72 -8.51 1.77
CA ASN A 13 -2.42 -9.45 2.85
C ASN A 13 -2.53 -8.82 4.24
N GLU A 14 -2.05 -7.58 4.40
CA GLU A 14 -2.01 -6.88 5.68
C GLU A 14 -3.40 -6.38 6.08
N VAL A 15 -4.15 -5.84 5.12
CA VAL A 15 -5.45 -5.20 5.37
C VAL A 15 -6.61 -6.20 5.20
N LYS A 16 -6.33 -7.44 4.77
CA LYS A 16 -7.35 -8.48 4.51
C LYS A 16 -8.43 -7.99 3.55
N VAL A 17 -8.00 -7.35 2.48
CA VAL A 17 -8.88 -6.86 1.40
C VAL A 17 -8.55 -7.57 0.11
N ASN A 18 -9.54 -7.68 -0.78
CA ASN A 18 -9.33 -8.22 -2.11
C ASN A 18 -8.47 -7.24 -2.93
N SER A 19 -7.52 -7.74 -3.71
CA SER A 19 -6.65 -6.92 -4.55
C SER A 19 -7.42 -6.07 -5.56
N ASN A 20 -8.65 -6.44 -5.91
CA ASN A 20 -9.52 -5.66 -6.81
C ASN A 20 -9.92 -4.28 -6.27
N VAL A 21 -9.80 -4.04 -4.96
CA VAL A 21 -10.08 -2.72 -4.37
C VAL A 21 -8.89 -1.77 -4.53
N ILE A 22 -7.73 -2.29 -4.89
CA ILE A 22 -6.52 -1.51 -5.13
C ILE A 22 -6.57 -1.02 -6.57
N GLY A 23 -6.59 0.29 -6.74
CA GLY A 23 -6.71 0.97 -8.03
C GLY A 23 -5.37 1.12 -8.73
N ALA A 24 -5.18 2.30 -9.34
CA ALA A 24 -3.94 2.64 -10.02
C ALA A 24 -2.75 2.61 -9.05
N ILE A 25 -1.60 2.20 -9.57
CA ILE A 25 -0.34 2.18 -8.85
C ILE A 25 0.69 2.91 -9.69
N GLU A 26 1.23 3.99 -9.14
CA GLU A 26 2.31 4.76 -9.75
C GLU A 26 3.58 4.51 -8.94
N ILE A 27 4.66 4.13 -9.64
CA ILE A 27 5.96 3.85 -9.02
C ILE A 27 6.93 4.95 -9.43
N GLU A 28 7.32 5.75 -8.45
CA GLU A 28 8.36 6.76 -8.56
C GLU A 28 9.69 6.23 -8.01
N ASP A 29 10.79 6.93 -8.31
CA ASP A 29 12.13 6.53 -7.87
C ASP A 29 12.25 6.39 -6.34
N ARG A 30 11.47 7.18 -5.58
CA ARG A 30 11.58 7.27 -4.12
C ARG A 30 10.34 6.83 -3.36
N PHE A 31 9.18 6.76 -4.02
CA PHE A 31 7.91 6.42 -3.38
C PHE A 31 6.98 5.76 -4.39
N SER A 32 5.82 5.32 -3.93
CA SER A 32 4.77 4.83 -4.82
C SER A 32 3.44 5.38 -4.34
N ILE A 33 2.57 5.72 -5.29
CA ILE A 33 1.21 6.15 -5.04
C ILE A 33 0.30 4.97 -5.37
N VAL A 34 -0.68 4.73 -4.50
CA VAL A 34 -1.65 3.64 -4.67
C VAL A 34 -3.03 4.19 -4.39
N ASP A 35 -3.91 4.09 -5.38
CA ASP A 35 -5.31 4.47 -5.22
C ASP A 35 -6.08 3.41 -4.45
N VAL A 36 -6.83 3.85 -3.45
CA VAL A 36 -7.66 2.99 -2.60
C VAL A 36 -8.94 3.73 -2.22
N PRO A 37 -10.03 3.01 -1.91
CA PRO A 37 -11.25 3.61 -1.39
C PRO A 37 -10.97 4.43 -0.12
N GLU A 38 -11.56 5.62 -0.03
CA GLU A 38 -11.39 6.51 1.11
C GLU A 38 -11.78 5.83 2.44
N SER A 39 -12.83 5.00 2.41
CA SER A 39 -13.29 4.22 3.55
C SER A 39 -12.25 3.23 4.10
N LEU A 40 -11.27 2.83 3.28
CA LEU A 40 -10.19 1.92 3.67
C LEU A 40 -8.89 2.67 4.00
N ALA A 41 -8.73 3.91 3.56
CA ALA A 41 -7.46 4.64 3.64
C ALA A 41 -6.89 4.71 5.06
N ALA A 42 -7.71 5.08 6.05
CA ALA A 42 -7.29 5.16 7.45
C ALA A 42 -6.81 3.81 8.00
N ARG A 43 -7.52 2.73 7.68
CA ARG A 43 -7.19 1.36 8.10
C ARG A 43 -5.90 0.87 7.43
N ILE A 44 -5.73 1.17 6.15
CA ILE A 44 -4.53 0.84 5.39
C ILE A 44 -3.30 1.52 6.00
N ILE A 45 -3.40 2.81 6.34
CA ILE A 45 -2.31 3.58 6.94
C ILE A 45 -1.90 3.02 8.30
N ASP A 46 -2.85 2.71 9.17
CA ASP A 46 -2.54 2.16 10.51
C ASP A 46 -1.86 0.78 10.43
N LEU A 47 -2.38 -0.10 9.58
CA LEU A 47 -1.86 -1.46 9.46
C LEU A 47 -0.51 -1.49 8.73
N LEU A 48 -0.39 -0.83 7.58
CA LEU A 48 0.88 -0.80 6.83
C LEU A 48 1.98 0.00 7.52
N GLY A 49 1.64 1.02 8.32
CA GLY A 49 2.61 1.76 9.12
C GLY A 49 3.36 0.88 10.13
N ARG A 50 2.79 -0.29 10.47
CA ARG A 50 3.38 -1.31 11.35
C ARG A 50 4.01 -2.46 10.57
N ALA A 51 3.60 -2.66 9.32
CA ALA A 51 4.05 -3.75 8.46
C ALA A 51 5.46 -3.54 7.91
N ARG A 52 6.01 -4.61 7.33
CA ARG A 52 7.27 -4.59 6.57
C ARG A 52 7.05 -5.12 5.17
N ILE A 53 7.50 -4.37 4.17
CA ILE A 53 7.49 -4.81 2.77
C ILE A 53 8.90 -5.24 2.40
N LYS A 54 9.08 -6.51 2.02
CA LYS A 54 10.40 -7.12 1.74
C LYS A 54 11.42 -6.87 2.85
N GLY A 55 10.98 -7.00 4.11
CA GLY A 55 11.83 -6.82 5.31
C GLY A 55 12.12 -5.37 5.69
N ARG A 56 11.64 -4.38 4.93
CA ARG A 56 11.86 -2.95 5.23
C ARG A 56 10.60 -2.32 5.80
N LYS A 57 10.76 -1.47 6.82
CA LYS A 57 9.66 -0.64 7.33
C LYS A 57 9.37 0.45 6.29
N VAL A 58 8.12 0.57 5.87
CA VAL A 58 7.71 1.55 4.87
C VAL A 58 6.79 2.56 5.54
N PRO A 59 7.16 3.86 5.58
CA PRO A 59 6.25 4.88 6.05
C PRO A 59 5.12 5.05 5.04
N VAL A 60 3.88 5.04 5.51
CA VAL A 60 2.68 5.24 4.69
C VAL A 60 1.95 6.48 5.18
N ARG A 61 1.48 7.30 4.25
CA ARG A 61 0.72 8.53 4.53
C ARG A 61 -0.29 8.77 3.41
N LEU A 62 -1.30 9.59 3.70
CA LEU A 62 -2.15 10.14 2.65
C LEU A 62 -1.31 11.00 1.71
N PHE A 63 -1.52 10.79 0.41
CA PHE A 63 -1.05 11.68 -0.62
C PHE A 63 -2.14 12.75 -0.82
N ARG A 64 -1.73 14.03 -0.79
CA ARG A 64 -2.58 15.20 -1.01
C ARG A 64 -1.95 16.04 -2.11
#